data_AF-A0A0R3QC76-F1
#
_entry.id   AF-A0A0R3QC76-F1
#
_cell.length_a   1.000
_cell.length_b   1.000
_cell.length_c   1.000
_cell.angle_alpha   90.00
_cell.angle_beta   90.00
_cell.angle_gamma   90.00
#
_symmetry.space_group_name_H-M   'P 1'
#
loop_
_entity.id
_entity.type
_entity.pdbx_description
1 polymer ?
#
loop_
_entity_poly.entity_id
_entity_poly.type
_entity_poly.pdbx_seq_one_letter_code
_entity_poly.pdbx_strand_id
1 'polypeptide(L)'
;FHFDQLPVRDCKRHRYSCIQQCWTVDDVQVKLHPEPFARGAMRECYRLKKLGSRGKNDDWDHAQNYVAKKYIRSVDKEVLFEDVKLQMDSKLWAEEFNRHHPPKKIDIFQVCILEFLDESEHAFYHLERFIEGEYIKYNSNSGFVSDICRQTPQAFSHFTFERSGHQLIVVDIQGVGDLYTDPQIHTATGEGYGNGNLGTKGMALFFHSHLCNDICRSMCLTEFDLAASERNALKGGDNVERVNI
;
A
#
# COMPACT_ATOMS: atom_id res chain seq x y z
N PHE A 1 5.48 -25.65 6.88
CA PHE A 1 4.55 -25.21 7.94
C PHE A 1 3.33 -26.12 7.87
N HIS A 2 3.04 -26.88 8.93
CA HIS A 2 1.97 -27.89 8.93
C HIS A 2 0.58 -27.22 9.04
N PHE A 3 0.14 -26.56 7.97
CA PHE A 3 -1.20 -25.97 7.88
C PHE A 3 -2.31 -27.02 8.03
N ASP A 4 -2.01 -28.28 7.77
CA ASP A 4 -2.96 -29.40 7.84
C ASP A 4 -3.53 -29.56 9.25
N GLN A 5 -2.73 -29.24 10.27
CA GLN A 5 -3.09 -29.36 11.68
C GLN A 5 -3.76 -28.09 12.25
N LEU A 6 -3.76 -26.98 11.51
CA LEU A 6 -4.39 -25.74 11.96
C LEU A 6 -5.91 -25.82 11.79
N PRO A 7 -6.69 -25.26 12.75
CA PRO A 7 -8.14 -25.25 12.66
C PRO A 7 -8.60 -24.42 11.46
N VAL A 8 -9.65 -24.90 10.80
CA VAL A 8 -10.40 -24.09 9.81
C VAL A 8 -11.26 -23.10 10.58
N ARG A 9 -11.22 -21.84 10.15
CA ARG A 9 -12.03 -20.76 10.72
C ARG A 9 -12.88 -20.12 9.64
N ASP A 10 -14.15 -19.88 9.96
CA ASP A 10 -15.07 -19.13 9.11
C ASP A 10 -14.91 -17.62 9.38
N CYS A 11 -14.87 -16.83 8.31
CA CYS A 11 -14.68 -15.39 8.37
C CYS A 11 -15.60 -14.67 7.39
N LYS A 12 -15.99 -13.44 7.73
CA LYS A 12 -16.56 -12.50 6.76
C LYS A 12 -15.41 -11.78 6.06
N ARG A 13 -15.42 -11.78 4.73
CA ARG A 13 -14.47 -11.04 3.90
C ARG A 13 -15.14 -9.79 3.34
N HIS A 14 -14.64 -8.63 3.73
CA HIS A 14 -15.11 -7.33 3.23
C HIS A 14 -14.19 -6.85 2.11
N ARG A 15 -14.74 -6.62 0.92
CA ARG A 15 -14.02 -6.04 -0.23
C ARG A 15 -14.63 -4.71 -0.61
N TYR A 16 -13.76 -3.73 -0.85
CA TYR A 16 -14.16 -2.45 -1.39
C TYR A 16 -13.99 -2.41 -2.91
N SER A 17 -15.00 -1.88 -3.60
CA SER A 17 -14.95 -1.57 -5.04
C SER A 17 -14.77 -0.06 -5.19
N CYS A 18 -13.60 0.40 -5.64
CA CYS A 18 -13.35 1.83 -5.89
C CYS A 18 -14.21 2.37 -7.04
N ILE A 19 -14.58 1.53 -8.02
CA ILE A 19 -15.44 1.93 -9.15
C ILE A 19 -16.89 2.15 -8.71
N GLN A 20 -17.42 1.25 -7.87
CA GLN A 20 -18.82 1.31 -7.41
C GLN A 20 -18.96 2.08 -6.09
N GLN A 21 -17.84 2.43 -5.46
CA GLN A 21 -17.75 3.04 -4.13
C GLN A 21 -18.57 2.32 -3.07
N CYS A 22 -18.58 0.98 -3.12
CA CYS A 22 -19.36 0.15 -2.22
C CYS A 22 -18.56 -1.03 -1.68
N TRP A 23 -19.02 -1.54 -0.54
CA TRP A 23 -18.49 -2.74 0.08
C TRP A 23 -19.31 -3.96 -0.32
N THR A 24 -18.62 -5.06 -0.58
CA THR A 24 -19.22 -6.39 -0.75
C THR A 24 -18.68 -7.32 0.33
N VAL A 25 -19.55 -8.21 0.83
CA VAL A 25 -19.22 -9.15 1.89
C VAL A 25 -19.58 -10.56 1.46
N ASP A 26 -18.70 -11.51 1.71
CA ASP A 26 -18.91 -12.95 1.51
C ASP A 26 -18.24 -13.75 2.62
N ASP A 27 -18.70 -14.99 2.78
CA ASP A 27 -18.11 -15.96 3.69
C ASP A 27 -16.91 -16.65 3.06
N VAL A 28 -15.83 -16.76 3.84
CA VAL A 28 -14.61 -17.46 3.45
C VAL A 28 -14.10 -18.34 4.58
N GLN A 29 -13.40 -19.39 4.19
CA GLN A 29 -12.70 -20.27 5.12
C GLN A 29 -11.19 -20.05 5.04
N VAL A 30 -10.58 -19.95 6.22
CA VAL A 30 -9.15 -19.69 6.36
C VAL A 30 -8.51 -20.61 7.38
N LYS A 31 -7.20 -20.81 7.23
CA LYS A 31 -6.32 -21.32 8.27
C LYS A 31 -5.27 -20.25 8.55
N LEU A 32 -5.25 -19.73 9.77
CA LEU A 32 -4.33 -18.69 10.22
C LEU A 32 -3.26 -19.31 11.11
N HIS A 33 -1.98 -19.05 10.81
CA HIS A 33 -0.89 -19.43 11.70
C HIS A 33 -0.90 -18.54 12.95
N PRO A 34 -0.78 -19.09 14.17
CA PRO A 34 -0.92 -18.32 15.41
C PRO A 34 0.23 -17.32 15.63
N GLU A 35 1.44 -17.66 15.21
CA GLU A 35 2.60 -16.78 15.37
C GLU A 35 2.80 -15.85 14.17
N PRO A 36 3.07 -14.56 14.40
CA PRO A 36 3.47 -13.64 13.35
C PRO A 36 4.86 -14.00 12.82
N PHE A 37 5.13 -13.60 11.58
CA PHE A 37 6.40 -13.87 10.91
C PHE A 37 7.22 -12.63 10.59
N ALA A 38 6.56 -11.48 10.57
CA ALA A 38 7.17 -10.18 10.38
C ALA A 38 6.36 -9.15 11.17
N ARG A 39 7.01 -8.05 11.52
CA ARG A 39 6.41 -6.96 12.27
C ARG A 39 6.92 -5.64 11.69
N GLY A 40 5.99 -4.81 11.22
CA GLY A 40 6.26 -3.44 10.83
C GLY A 40 6.08 -2.47 11.99
N ALA A 41 6.06 -1.17 11.70
CA ALA A 41 5.87 -0.14 12.72
C ALA A 41 4.47 -0.20 13.38
N MET A 42 3.43 -0.49 12.59
CA MET A 42 2.03 -0.45 13.05
C MET A 42 1.35 -1.81 13.10
N ARG A 43 1.83 -2.78 12.32
CA ARG A 43 1.13 -4.05 12.06
C ARG A 43 2.07 -5.25 12.15
N GLU A 44 1.54 -6.36 12.63
CA GLU A 44 2.15 -7.68 12.59
C GLU A 44 1.58 -8.49 11.42
N CYS A 45 2.43 -9.29 10.78
CA CYS A 45 2.10 -10.10 9.62
C CYS A 45 2.05 -11.57 9.99
N TYR A 46 0.96 -12.24 9.65
CA TYR A 46 0.68 -13.63 9.93
C TYR A 46 0.53 -14.39 8.60
N ARG A 47 0.91 -15.67 8.62
CA ARG A 47 0.73 -16.54 7.46
C ARG A 47 -0.70 -17.06 7.45
N LEU A 48 -1.37 -16.97 6.31
CA LEU A 48 -2.74 -17.44 6.16
C LEU A 48 -2.90 -18.26 4.87
N LYS A 49 -3.64 -19.36 4.93
CA LYS A 49 -4.20 -20.02 3.75
C LYS A 49 -5.69 -19.71 3.66
N LYS A 50 -6.17 -19.38 2.45
CA LYS A 50 -7.60 -19.15 2.18
C LYS A 50 -8.06 -20.11 1.10
N LEU A 51 -9.12 -20.88 1.40
CA LEU A 51 -9.71 -21.80 0.45
C LEU A 51 -10.26 -21.05 -0.79
N GLY A 52 -10.24 -21.70 -1.95
CA GLY A 52 -10.79 -21.14 -3.19
C GLY A 52 -12.32 -21.15 -3.19
N SER A 53 -12.96 -20.16 -3.81
CA SER A 53 -14.42 -20.04 -3.84
C SER A 53 -15.14 -21.07 -4.73
N ARG A 54 -14.42 -22.01 -5.38
CA ARG A 54 -14.98 -23.00 -6.31
C ARG A 54 -14.26 -24.35 -6.19
N GLY A 55 -14.83 -25.27 -5.44
CA GLY A 55 -14.43 -26.68 -5.41
C GLY A 55 -15.16 -27.42 -4.28
N LYS A 56 -15.82 -28.53 -4.58
CA LYS A 56 -16.53 -29.37 -3.59
C LYS A 56 -15.59 -30.20 -2.68
N ASN A 57 -14.27 -30.03 -2.84
CA ASN A 57 -13.26 -30.69 -2.02
C ASN A 57 -12.40 -29.60 -1.38
N ASP A 58 -12.32 -29.62 -0.05
CA ASP A 58 -11.52 -28.72 0.79
C ASP A 58 -10.02 -29.01 0.64
N ASP A 59 -9.48 -28.71 -0.53
CA ASP A 59 -8.07 -28.92 -0.85
C ASP A 59 -7.20 -27.80 -0.27
N TRP A 60 -6.81 -28.00 0.98
CA TRP A 60 -5.91 -27.08 1.69
C TRP A 60 -4.46 -27.15 1.20
N ASP A 61 -4.06 -28.22 0.51
CA ASP A 61 -2.72 -28.36 -0.04
C ASP A 61 -2.51 -27.34 -1.17
N HIS A 62 -3.52 -27.18 -2.03
CA HIS A 62 -3.52 -26.23 -3.15
C HIS A 62 -4.20 -24.88 -2.83
N ALA A 63 -4.63 -24.67 -1.58
CA ALA A 63 -5.18 -23.40 -1.15
C ALA A 63 -4.14 -22.26 -1.28
N GLN A 64 -4.62 -21.08 -1.63
CA GLN A 64 -3.78 -19.92 -1.89
C GLN A 64 -3.17 -19.37 -0.58
N ASN A 65 -1.90 -19.00 -0.65
CA ASN A 65 -1.17 -18.36 0.44
C ASN A 65 -1.41 -16.84 0.46
N TYR A 66 -1.63 -16.32 1.65
CA TYR A 66 -1.88 -14.92 1.93
C TYR A 66 -1.07 -14.46 3.15
N VAL A 67 -0.97 -13.14 3.26
CA VAL A 67 -0.47 -12.45 4.44
C VAL A 67 -1.66 -11.76 5.11
N ALA A 68 -1.89 -12.08 6.38
CA ALA A 68 -2.87 -11.40 7.22
C ALA A 68 -2.14 -10.39 8.11
N LYS A 69 -2.52 -9.12 8.05
CA LYS A 69 -1.91 -8.04 8.84
C LYS A 69 -2.86 -7.58 9.92
N LYS A 70 -2.39 -7.54 11.16
CA LYS A 70 -3.12 -7.07 12.34
C LYS A 70 -2.44 -5.85 12.92
N TYR A 71 -3.20 -4.84 13.32
CA TYR A 71 -2.64 -3.72 14.08
C TYR A 71 -2.10 -4.19 15.44
N ILE A 72 -0.92 -3.67 15.81
CA ILE A 72 -0.28 -3.96 17.11
C ILE A 72 -1.08 -3.35 18.26
N ARG A 73 -1.68 -2.18 18.04
CA ARG A 73 -2.56 -1.49 19.00
C ARG A 73 -4.00 -1.60 18.52
N SER A 74 -4.95 -1.57 19.45
CA SER A 74 -6.36 -1.48 19.08
C SER A 74 -6.63 -0.20 18.29
N VAL A 75 -7.41 -0.32 17.23
CA VAL A 75 -7.85 0.78 16.37
C VAL A 75 -9.32 0.61 16.07
N ASP A 76 -10.01 1.74 15.84
CA ASP A 76 -11.41 1.72 15.47
C ASP A 76 -11.62 1.06 14.10
N LYS A 77 -12.81 0.47 13.90
CA LYS A 77 -13.15 -0.25 12.68
C LYS A 77 -13.04 0.65 11.45
N GLU A 78 -13.37 1.92 11.60
CA GLU A 78 -13.33 2.94 10.57
C GLU A 78 -11.92 3.10 10.00
N VAL A 79 -10.89 3.05 10.86
CA VAL A 79 -9.47 3.12 10.45
C VAL A 79 -9.12 1.96 9.53
N LEU A 80 -9.52 0.74 9.90
CA LEU A 80 -9.24 -0.47 9.11
C LEU A 80 -9.89 -0.39 7.73
N PHE A 81 -11.12 0.09 7.66
CA PHE A 81 -11.87 0.23 6.41
C PHE A 81 -11.32 1.36 5.55
N GLU A 82 -10.88 2.46 6.17
CA GLU A 82 -10.25 3.58 5.48
C GLU A 82 -8.91 3.19 4.84
N ASP A 83 -8.07 2.39 5.51
CA ASP A 83 -6.82 1.85 4.94
C ASP A 83 -7.06 1.02 3.68
N VAL A 84 -8.12 0.21 3.68
CA VAL A 84 -8.48 -0.58 2.49
C VAL A 84 -8.91 0.33 1.35
N LYS A 85 -9.73 1.36 1.63
CA LYS A 85 -10.09 2.34 0.60
C LYS A 85 -8.85 3.02 0.04
N LEU A 86 -7.95 3.49 0.90
CA LEU A 86 -6.68 4.11 0.51
C LEU A 86 -5.91 3.23 -0.48
N GLN A 87 -5.70 1.97 -0.12
CA GLN A 87 -4.94 1.05 -0.96
C GLN A 87 -5.66 0.73 -2.29
N MET A 88 -6.98 0.58 -2.27
CA MET A 88 -7.78 0.32 -3.48
C MET A 88 -7.88 1.55 -4.39
N ASP A 89 -7.95 2.75 -3.86
CA ASP A 89 -7.89 4.00 -4.62
C ASP A 89 -6.49 4.20 -5.22
N SER A 90 -5.44 3.89 -4.46
CA SER A 90 -4.06 3.88 -4.97
C SER A 90 -3.90 2.90 -6.12
N LYS A 91 -4.53 1.71 -6.04
CA LYS A 91 -4.54 0.75 -7.15
C LYS A 91 -5.19 1.33 -8.41
N LEU A 92 -6.28 2.08 -8.28
CA LEU A 92 -6.91 2.74 -9.42
C LEU A 92 -5.96 3.78 -10.06
N TRP A 93 -5.17 4.49 -9.26
CA TRP A 93 -4.10 5.36 -9.76
C TRP A 93 -3.00 4.60 -10.49
N ALA A 94 -2.61 3.41 -10.01
CA ALA A 94 -1.66 2.56 -10.70
C ALA A 94 -2.19 2.08 -12.06
N GLU A 95 -3.49 1.75 -12.15
CA GLU A 95 -4.13 1.45 -13.43
C GLU A 95 -4.13 2.65 -14.38
N GLU A 96 -4.42 3.85 -13.87
CA GLU A 96 -4.38 5.08 -14.65
C GLU A 96 -2.97 5.43 -15.14
N PHE A 97 -1.96 5.24 -14.30
CA PHE A 97 -0.55 5.35 -14.69
C PHE A 97 -0.22 4.38 -15.82
N ASN A 98 -0.67 3.13 -15.73
CA ASN A 98 -0.44 2.12 -16.76
C ASN A 98 -1.12 2.43 -18.11
N ARG A 99 -2.24 3.17 -18.12
CA ARG A 99 -2.90 3.64 -19.36
C ARG A 99 -2.03 4.63 -20.14
N HIS A 100 -1.03 5.23 -19.50
CA HIS A 100 -0.07 6.16 -20.10
C HIS A 100 1.20 5.47 -20.61
N HIS A 101 1.20 4.13 -20.70
CA HIS A 101 2.27 3.34 -21.29
C HIS A 101 3.67 3.64 -20.72
N PRO A 102 3.85 3.59 -19.38
CA PRO A 102 5.16 3.73 -18.77
C PRO A 102 6.12 2.65 -19.28
N PRO A 103 7.46 2.87 -19.23
CA PRO A 103 8.44 1.83 -19.56
C PRO A 103 8.25 0.54 -18.73
N LYS A 104 7.77 0.68 -17.50
CA LYS A 104 7.36 -0.45 -16.64
C LYS A 104 5.97 -0.17 -16.09
N LYS A 105 5.06 -1.13 -16.30
CA LYS A 105 3.77 -1.14 -15.62
C LYS A 105 3.97 -1.50 -14.15
N ILE A 106 3.13 -0.93 -13.31
CA ILE A 106 3.10 -1.18 -11.88
C ILE A 106 1.77 -1.82 -11.49
N ASP A 107 1.70 -2.45 -10.33
CA ASP A 107 0.42 -2.80 -9.74
C ASP A 107 0.46 -2.56 -8.22
N ILE A 108 -0.71 -2.38 -7.62
CA ILE A 108 -0.88 -2.31 -6.17
C ILE A 108 -1.76 -3.47 -5.72
N PHE A 109 -1.34 -4.13 -4.66
CA PHE A 109 -2.08 -5.25 -4.10
C PHE A 109 -3.52 -4.88 -3.80
N GLN A 110 -4.44 -5.73 -4.23
CA GLN A 110 -5.78 -5.69 -3.68
C GLN A 110 -5.73 -6.18 -2.24
N VAL A 111 -6.30 -5.37 -1.34
CA VAL A 111 -6.44 -5.70 0.06
C VAL A 111 -7.93 -5.84 0.39
N CYS A 112 -8.24 -6.74 1.30
CA CYS A 112 -9.59 -6.89 1.85
C CYS A 112 -9.50 -7.06 3.36
N ILE A 113 -10.63 -6.97 4.07
CA ILE A 113 -10.68 -7.20 5.52
C ILE A 113 -11.24 -8.59 5.77
N LEU A 114 -10.57 -9.37 6.61
CA LEU A 114 -11.14 -10.55 7.25
C LEU A 114 -11.64 -10.15 8.64
N GLU A 115 -12.91 -10.39 8.88
CA GLU A 115 -13.55 -10.33 10.18
C GLU A 115 -13.76 -11.76 10.67
N PHE A 116 -13.04 -12.11 11.72
CA PHE A 116 -13.17 -13.39 12.40
C PHE A 116 -14.38 -13.32 13.33
N LEU A 117 -15.33 -14.23 13.11
CA LEU A 117 -16.59 -14.26 13.86
C LEU A 117 -16.45 -14.96 15.21
N ASP A 118 -15.42 -15.80 15.35
CA ASP A 118 -15.17 -16.61 16.52
C ASP A 118 -13.99 -16.05 17.33
N GLU A 119 -14.08 -16.18 18.66
CA GLU A 119 -13.07 -15.88 19.71
C GLU A 119 -13.18 -14.52 20.42
N SER A 120 -14.13 -14.38 21.35
CA SER A 120 -14.06 -13.49 22.54
C SER A 120 -13.85 -11.97 22.40
N GLU A 121 -13.37 -11.48 21.26
CA GLU A 121 -13.24 -10.09 20.79
C GLU A 121 -13.22 -10.13 19.25
N HIS A 122 -13.98 -9.25 18.60
CA HIS A 122 -14.03 -9.16 17.14
C HIS A 122 -12.64 -8.84 16.58
N ALA A 123 -12.00 -9.81 15.90
CA ALA A 123 -10.67 -9.64 15.35
C ALA A 123 -10.72 -9.32 13.85
N PHE A 124 -10.02 -8.27 13.45
CA PHE A 124 -9.93 -7.83 12.07
C PHE A 124 -8.49 -7.93 11.55
N TYR A 125 -8.37 -8.38 10.31
CA TYR A 125 -7.09 -8.46 9.61
C TYR A 125 -7.22 -7.88 8.21
N HIS A 126 -6.24 -7.08 7.79
CA HIS A 126 -6.05 -6.80 6.37
C HIS A 126 -5.45 -8.04 5.69
N LEU A 127 -5.98 -8.42 4.54
CA LEU A 127 -5.57 -9.60 3.82
C LEU A 127 -5.05 -9.22 2.43
N GLU A 128 -3.81 -9.59 2.16
CA GLU A 128 -3.16 -9.44 0.86
C GLU A 128 -2.55 -10.78 0.41
N ARG A 129 -2.36 -10.97 -0.90
CA ARG A 129 -1.71 -12.19 -1.40
C ARG A 129 -0.24 -12.18 -0.98
N PHE A 130 0.29 -13.38 -0.71
CA PHE A 130 1.73 -13.53 -0.50
C PHE A 130 2.48 -13.32 -1.82
N ILE A 131 3.59 -12.57 -1.74
CA ILE A 131 4.59 -12.48 -2.82
C ILE A 131 5.95 -12.91 -2.28
N GLU A 132 6.64 -13.69 -3.11
CA GLU A 132 8.02 -14.05 -2.88
C GLU A 132 8.94 -13.00 -3.51
N GLY A 133 9.94 -12.56 -2.75
CA GLY A 133 10.99 -11.66 -3.23
C GLY A 133 11.44 -10.68 -2.15
N GLU A 134 12.38 -9.81 -2.54
CA GLU A 134 12.94 -8.79 -1.65
C GLU A 134 12.00 -7.59 -1.53
N TYR A 135 11.61 -7.27 -0.31
CA TYR A 135 10.75 -6.14 0.01
C TYR A 135 11.59 -4.85 0.10
N ILE A 136 11.26 -3.85 -0.70
CA ILE A 136 11.97 -2.55 -0.75
C ILE A 136 10.98 -1.41 -0.55
N LYS A 137 11.33 -0.44 0.29
CA LYS A 137 10.62 0.84 0.45
C LYS A 137 11.34 1.93 -0.34
N TYR A 138 10.69 2.47 -1.38
CA TYR A 138 11.31 3.39 -2.35
C TYR A 138 11.16 4.86 -1.98
N ASN A 139 10.04 5.25 -1.38
CA ASN A 139 9.87 6.55 -0.74
C ASN A 139 9.04 6.42 0.54
N SER A 140 8.98 7.49 1.34
CA SER A 140 8.09 7.59 2.50
C SER A 140 7.01 8.66 2.37
N ASN A 141 6.00 8.56 3.21
CA ASN A 141 5.01 9.61 3.41
C ASN A 141 5.56 10.92 4.01
N SER A 142 6.81 10.94 4.48
CA SER A 142 7.49 12.07 5.11
C SER A 142 8.68 12.63 4.30
N GLY A 143 8.81 12.25 3.03
CA GLY A 143 9.81 12.79 2.11
C GLY A 143 11.13 12.02 2.04
N PHE A 144 11.25 10.87 2.72
CA PHE A 144 12.41 9.98 2.53
C PHE A 144 12.40 9.37 1.13
N VAL A 145 13.57 9.28 0.50
CA VAL A 145 13.80 8.59 -0.78
C VAL A 145 14.90 7.56 -0.56
N SER A 146 14.68 6.33 -1.03
CA SER A 146 15.67 5.25 -0.95
C SER A 146 16.90 5.56 -1.81
N ASP A 147 18.08 5.17 -1.33
CA ASP A 147 19.33 5.18 -2.12
C ASP A 147 19.24 4.26 -3.36
N ILE A 148 18.30 3.31 -3.35
CA ILE A 148 17.95 2.49 -4.51
C ILE A 148 17.13 3.35 -5.49
N CYS A 149 17.83 4.04 -6.37
CA CYS A 149 17.28 5.03 -7.31
C CYS A 149 16.49 4.37 -8.46
N ARG A 150 15.31 3.81 -8.16
CA ARG A 150 14.34 3.43 -9.20
C ARG A 150 13.54 4.65 -9.63
N GLN A 151 13.48 4.87 -10.94
CA GLN A 151 12.74 5.99 -11.52
C GLN A 151 11.21 5.82 -11.42
N THR A 152 10.69 4.59 -11.61
CA THR A 152 9.24 4.32 -11.70
C THR A 152 8.46 4.71 -10.44
N PRO A 153 8.89 4.35 -9.21
CA PRO A 153 8.17 4.74 -7.99
C PRO A 153 8.02 6.27 -7.84
N GLN A 154 9.09 7.03 -8.09
CA GLN A 154 9.05 8.49 -7.97
C GLN A 154 8.21 9.13 -9.08
N ALA A 155 8.33 8.61 -10.31
CA ALA A 155 7.52 9.08 -11.42
C ALA A 155 6.03 8.77 -11.23
N PHE A 156 5.69 7.64 -10.61
CA PHE A 156 4.31 7.31 -10.25
C PHE A 156 3.75 8.31 -9.24
N SER A 157 4.45 8.57 -8.14
CA SER A 157 4.02 9.59 -7.16
C SER A 157 3.80 10.95 -7.83
N HIS A 158 4.78 11.43 -8.61
CA HIS A 158 4.63 12.70 -9.34
C HIS A 158 3.46 12.68 -10.32
N PHE A 159 3.25 11.58 -11.06
CA PHE A 159 2.12 11.43 -11.98
C PHE A 159 0.78 11.57 -11.26
N THR A 160 0.61 10.97 -10.08
CA THR A 160 -0.66 11.08 -9.33
C THR A 160 -0.96 12.51 -8.90
N PHE A 161 0.07 13.26 -8.51
CA PHE A 161 -0.06 14.70 -8.21
C PHE A 161 -0.55 15.48 -9.42
N GLU A 162 0.11 15.28 -10.56
CA GLU A 162 -0.18 16.09 -11.75
C GLU A 162 -1.53 15.73 -12.37
N ARG A 163 -1.86 14.44 -12.44
CA ARG A 163 -3.10 13.96 -13.04
C ARG A 163 -4.33 14.17 -12.16
N SER A 164 -4.15 14.33 -10.85
CA SER A 164 -5.25 14.70 -9.96
C SER A 164 -5.59 16.19 -9.98
N GLY A 165 -4.86 17.01 -10.76
CA GLY A 165 -5.00 18.48 -10.68
C GLY A 165 -4.52 19.01 -9.33
N HIS A 166 -3.43 18.44 -8.82
CA HIS A 166 -2.78 18.81 -7.56
C HIS A 166 -3.65 18.58 -6.31
N GLN A 167 -4.71 17.76 -6.43
CA GLN A 167 -5.63 17.49 -5.33
C GLN A 167 -5.16 16.37 -4.41
N LEU A 168 -4.35 15.44 -4.91
CA LEU A 168 -3.79 14.34 -4.11
C LEU A 168 -2.44 13.88 -4.64
N ILE A 169 -1.69 13.14 -3.83
CA ILE A 169 -0.49 12.39 -4.26
C ILE A 169 -0.45 11.03 -3.57
N VAL A 170 -0.06 9.99 -4.30
CA VAL A 170 0.19 8.64 -3.76
C VAL A 170 1.70 8.49 -3.48
N VAL A 171 2.05 8.21 -2.23
CA VAL A 171 3.42 8.05 -1.72
C VAL A 171 3.53 6.78 -0.86
N ASP A 172 4.62 6.61 -0.12
CA ASP A 172 4.96 5.39 0.63
C ASP A 172 5.04 4.16 -0.29
N ILE A 173 5.61 4.34 -1.49
CA ILE A 173 5.71 3.30 -2.51
C ILE A 173 6.71 2.24 -2.07
N GLN A 174 6.21 1.04 -1.82
CA GLN A 174 6.98 -0.08 -1.28
C GLN A 174 6.41 -1.42 -1.75
N GLY A 175 7.27 -2.43 -1.88
CA GLY A 175 6.85 -3.77 -2.27
C GLY A 175 7.97 -4.58 -2.92
N VAL A 176 7.59 -5.53 -3.78
CA VAL A 176 8.53 -6.44 -4.46
C VAL A 176 8.48 -6.17 -5.96
N GLY A 177 9.62 -5.77 -6.53
CA GLY A 177 9.66 -5.34 -7.93
C GLY A 177 8.72 -4.16 -8.18
N ASP A 178 7.83 -4.27 -9.17
CA ASP A 178 6.83 -3.24 -9.53
C ASP A 178 5.42 -3.56 -8.98
N LEU A 179 5.31 -4.51 -8.05
CA LEU A 179 4.10 -4.80 -7.31
C LEU A 179 4.21 -4.20 -5.90
N TYR A 180 3.40 -3.19 -5.61
CA TYR A 180 3.46 -2.41 -4.38
C TYR A 180 2.32 -2.75 -3.40
N THR A 181 2.50 -2.42 -2.13
CA THR A 181 1.48 -2.53 -1.06
C THR A 181 1.65 -1.40 -0.05
N ASP A 182 0.66 -1.22 0.82
CA ASP A 182 0.68 -0.25 1.92
C ASP A 182 1.09 1.19 1.49
N PRO A 183 0.49 1.77 0.43
CA PRO A 183 0.75 3.17 0.07
C PRO A 183 0.15 4.13 1.11
N GLN A 184 0.49 5.41 0.99
CA GLN A 184 -0.17 6.52 1.67
C GLN A 184 -0.67 7.55 0.64
N ILE A 185 -1.84 8.15 0.89
CA ILE A 185 -2.33 9.28 0.10
C ILE A 185 -2.27 10.55 0.94
N HIS A 186 -1.73 11.62 0.36
CA HIS A 186 -1.91 12.98 0.88
C HIS A 186 -2.94 13.72 0.02
N THR A 187 -3.83 14.49 0.63
CA THR A 187 -4.85 15.30 -0.08
C THR A 187 -4.64 16.79 0.18
N ALA A 188 -5.06 17.66 -0.74
CA ALA A 188 -4.93 19.10 -0.57
C ALA A 188 -5.70 19.62 0.66
N THR A 189 -6.80 18.93 1.03
CA THR A 189 -7.60 19.24 2.22
C THR A 189 -6.99 18.71 3.52
N GLY A 190 -6.10 17.71 3.44
CA GLY A 190 -5.62 16.96 4.60
C GLY A 190 -6.68 16.03 5.23
N GLU A 191 -7.82 15.85 4.56
CA GLU A 191 -8.92 15.00 5.01
C GLU A 191 -8.90 13.64 4.31
N GLY A 192 -9.43 12.62 4.99
CA GLY A 192 -9.49 11.23 4.50
C GLY A 192 -8.15 10.50 4.55
N TYR A 193 -8.15 9.21 4.25
CA TYR A 193 -6.93 8.38 4.11
C TYR A 193 -6.08 8.25 5.38
N GLY A 194 -6.73 8.35 6.55
CA GLY A 194 -6.14 8.08 7.85
C GLY A 194 -5.11 9.11 8.32
N ASN A 195 -4.54 8.86 9.51
CA ASN A 195 -3.63 9.80 10.19
C ASN A 195 -2.28 10.00 9.46
N GLY A 196 -1.96 9.14 8.49
CA GLY A 196 -0.77 9.28 7.66
C GLY A 196 -0.90 10.33 6.56
N ASN A 197 -2.10 10.86 6.32
CA ASN A 197 -2.33 12.00 5.43
C ASN A 197 -1.81 13.29 6.08
N LEU A 198 -0.66 13.76 5.61
CA LEU A 198 -0.02 14.99 6.09
C LEU A 198 -0.44 16.22 5.26
N GLY A 199 -1.45 16.07 4.41
CA GLY A 199 -1.96 17.13 3.54
C GLY A 199 -0.89 17.74 2.63
N THR A 200 -0.99 19.05 2.41
CA THR A 200 -0.04 19.83 1.60
C THR A 200 1.39 19.80 2.16
N LYS A 201 1.56 19.62 3.47
CA LYS A 201 2.88 19.42 4.07
C LYS A 201 3.53 18.14 3.56
N GLY A 202 2.77 17.04 3.49
CA GLY A 202 3.25 15.77 2.93
C GLY A 202 3.63 15.89 1.45
N MET A 203 2.82 16.60 0.67
CA MET A 203 3.12 16.89 -0.74
C MET A 203 4.42 17.69 -0.89
N ALA A 204 4.58 18.76 -0.10
CA ALA A 204 5.78 19.58 -0.13
C ALA A 204 7.04 18.79 0.26
N LEU A 205 6.94 17.91 1.26
CA LEU A 205 8.04 17.03 1.66
C LEU A 205 8.46 16.06 0.54
N PHE A 206 7.51 15.54 -0.24
CA PHE A 206 7.83 14.73 -1.42
C PHE A 206 8.59 15.55 -2.47
N PHE A 207 8.08 16.74 -2.82
CA PHE A 207 8.72 17.56 -3.87
C PHE A 207 10.06 18.15 -3.43
N HIS A 208 10.26 18.37 -2.14
CA HIS A 208 11.56 18.78 -1.60
C HIS A 208 12.66 17.75 -1.85
N SER A 209 12.33 16.46 -1.95
CA SER A 209 13.29 15.37 -2.24
C SER A 209 13.18 14.79 -3.65
N HIS A 210 12.27 15.28 -4.48
CA HIS A 210 12.02 14.73 -5.81
C HIS A 210 12.80 15.48 -6.90
N LEU A 211 13.55 14.72 -7.71
CA LEU A 211 14.08 15.20 -8.97
C LEU A 211 13.38 14.47 -10.12
N CYS A 212 12.84 15.24 -11.07
CA CYS A 212 12.25 14.65 -12.27
C CYS A 212 13.26 13.77 -13.01
N ASN A 213 12.82 12.55 -13.31
CA ASN A 213 13.60 11.55 -14.04
C ASN A 213 13.07 11.38 -15.48
N ASP A 214 13.65 10.45 -16.24
CA ASP A 214 13.32 10.27 -17.65
C ASP A 214 11.86 9.85 -17.86
N ILE A 215 11.28 9.11 -16.91
CA ILE A 215 9.87 8.71 -16.96
C ILE A 215 8.98 9.95 -16.77
N CYS A 216 9.31 10.82 -15.80
CA CYS A 216 8.58 12.09 -15.60
C CYS A 216 8.57 12.92 -16.88
N ARG A 217 9.73 13.07 -17.52
CA ARG A 217 9.88 13.80 -18.79
C ARG A 217 9.12 13.14 -19.94
N SER A 218 9.19 11.81 -20.05
CA SER A 218 8.47 11.08 -21.11
C SER A 218 6.94 11.19 -21.00
N MET A 219 6.44 11.42 -19.79
CA MET A 219 5.03 11.62 -19.51
C MET A 219 4.62 13.10 -19.54
N CYS A 220 5.53 14.00 -19.89
CA CYS A 220 5.33 15.45 -19.90
C CYS A 220 4.80 16.00 -18.57
N LEU A 221 5.29 15.46 -17.45
CA LEU A 221 4.95 16.00 -16.12
C LEU A 221 5.67 17.33 -15.90
N THR A 222 4.97 18.31 -15.34
CA THR A 222 5.53 19.64 -15.03
C THR A 222 6.61 19.51 -13.95
N GLU A 223 7.80 20.07 -14.16
CA GLU A 223 8.80 20.09 -13.10
C GLU A 223 8.35 21.01 -11.96
N PHE A 224 8.47 20.53 -10.72
CA PHE A 224 8.14 21.34 -9.55
C PHE A 224 9.17 22.45 -9.36
N ASP A 225 8.69 23.67 -9.09
CA ASP A 225 9.53 24.86 -9.10
C ASP A 225 10.26 25.04 -7.76
N LEU A 226 11.43 24.40 -7.65
CA LEU A 226 12.31 24.46 -6.48
C LEU A 226 13.26 25.66 -6.55
N ALA A 227 13.59 26.25 -5.40
CA ALA A 227 14.62 27.29 -5.35
C ALA A 227 15.98 26.74 -5.83
N ALA A 228 16.86 27.61 -6.34
CA ALA A 228 18.18 27.19 -6.83
C ALA A 228 19.02 26.48 -5.76
N SER A 229 18.90 26.92 -4.50
CA SER A 229 19.54 26.28 -3.35
C SER A 229 19.04 24.84 -3.13
N GLU A 230 17.72 24.62 -3.20
CA GLU A 230 17.11 23.30 -3.03
C GLU A 230 17.48 22.36 -4.19
N ARG A 231 17.46 22.85 -5.43
CA ARG A 231 17.92 22.09 -6.60
C ARG A 231 19.39 21.67 -6.48
N ASN A 232 20.24 22.55 -5.95
CA ASN A 232 21.65 22.25 -5.79
C ASN A 232 21.89 21.21 -4.68
N ALA A 233 21.16 21.30 -3.57
CA ALA A 233 21.23 20.30 -2.49
C ALA A 233 20.88 18.89 -3.00
N LEU A 234 19.81 18.77 -3.79
CA LEU A 234 19.38 17.48 -4.38
C LEU A 234 20.39 16.90 -5.37
N LYS A 235 21.07 17.75 -6.15
CA LYS A 235 22.11 17.32 -7.10
C LYS A 235 23.44 16.97 -6.40
N GLY A 236 23.70 17.55 -5.24
CA GLY A 236 24.92 17.37 -4.46
C GLY A 236 25.01 16.05 -3.70
N GLY A 237 23.91 15.29 -3.60
CA GLY A 237 23.85 14.07 -2.80
C GLY A 237 23.76 14.31 -1.29
N ASP A 238 23.49 15.56 -0.87
CA ASP A 238 23.17 15.89 0.51
C ASP A 238 21.75 15.41 0.81
N ASN A 239 21.59 14.10 0.99
CA ASN A 239 20.43 13.56 1.69
C ASN A 239 20.48 14.15 3.11
N VAL A 240 19.76 15.25 3.30
CA VAL A 240 19.63 15.97 4.55
C VAL A 240 19.36 14.96 5.66
N GLU A 241 20.24 15.00 6.66
CA GLU A 241 20.27 14.08 7.78
C GLU A 241 18.88 13.86 8.41
N ARG A 242 18.58 12.57 8.61
CA ARG A 242 17.75 11.98 9.68
C ARG A 242 17.18 12.99 10.67
N VAL A 243 15.93 13.40 10.45
CA VAL A 243 15.12 13.97 11.54
C VAL A 243 14.62 12.80 12.39
N ASN A 244 15.31 12.54 13.50
CA ASN A 244 14.79 11.75 14.60
C ASN A 244 13.68 12.53 15.30
N ILE A 245 12.43 12.11 15.17
CA ILE A 245 11.38 12.25 16.20
C ILE A 245 10.49 11.00 16.16
#